data_AF-A0A920AN79-F1
#
_entry.id   AF-A0A920AN79-F1
#
_cell.length_a   1.000
_cell.length_b   1.000
_cell.length_c   1.000
_cell.angle_alpha   90.00
_cell.angle_beta   90.00
_cell.angle_gamma   90.00
#
_symmetry.space_group_name_H-M   'P 1'
#
loop_
_entity.id
_entity.type
_entity.pdbx_description
1 polymer ?
#
loop_
_entity_poly.entity_id
_entity_poly.type
_entity_poly.pdbx_seq_one_letter_code
_entity_poly.pdbx_strand_id
1 'polypeptide(L)'
;MSDRLALETGANIRGCILNVNINADGNKKSISGPGAGNYFSVGKTFQDIEEVFGEKVLKENSAFIAHGTGTPLNRITESHILSTFAKEFGVESMPVTSLKSKLGHTMGTAGMDQLWGALGAMETQNCSGICTIPKIADDVFTENLDFYLKDQAFDKQKDIVMINSKGFGGNNATASVASANLTMSLIEKRYSKTDITKWEAKRETVLENRKVEKEKAINGSIEPIYEFDKDVLDLADLEVKKNHIKTSTGFNYKLSSDLKGKDFT
;
A
#
# COMPACT_ATOMS: atom_id res chain seq x y z
N MET A 1 8.56 6.66 -2.28
CA MET A 1 9.91 6.87 -2.85
C MET A 1 9.86 6.46 -4.31
N SER A 2 10.48 7.21 -5.23
CA SER A 2 10.55 6.80 -6.63
C SER A 2 11.55 5.65 -6.82
N ASP A 3 11.35 4.86 -7.87
CA ASP A 3 12.26 3.82 -8.35
C ASP A 3 13.70 4.36 -8.54
N ARG A 4 13.85 5.49 -9.23
CA ARG A 4 15.16 6.13 -9.44
C ARG A 4 15.88 6.42 -8.13
N LEU A 5 15.20 7.05 -7.17
CA LEU A 5 15.81 7.40 -5.88
C LEU A 5 16.15 6.15 -5.05
N ALA A 6 15.30 5.12 -5.12
CA ALA A 6 15.56 3.83 -4.47
C ALA A 6 16.85 3.18 -5.00
N LEU A 7 17.05 3.19 -6.33
CA LEU A 7 18.28 2.68 -6.95
C LEU A 7 19.49 3.55 -6.61
N GLU A 8 19.36 4.88 -6.68
CA GLU A 8 20.44 5.82 -6.37
C GLU A 8 20.96 5.67 -4.94
N THR A 9 20.08 5.38 -3.98
CA THR A 9 20.41 5.29 -2.55
C THR A 9 20.71 3.87 -2.05
N GLY A 10 20.49 2.84 -2.86
CA GLY A 10 20.61 1.45 -2.38
C GLY A 10 19.46 1.02 -1.47
N ALA A 11 18.32 1.73 -1.50
CA ALA A 11 17.21 1.46 -0.59
C ALA A 11 16.70 0.02 -0.73
N ASN A 12 16.39 -0.62 0.41
CA ASN A 12 15.80 -1.96 0.40
C ASN A 12 14.34 -1.91 -0.07
N ILE A 13 14.06 -2.57 -1.20
CA ILE A 13 12.72 -2.60 -1.80
C ILE A 13 11.95 -3.79 -1.24
N ARG A 14 10.82 -3.51 -0.56
CA ARG A 14 9.91 -4.55 -0.03
C ARG A 14 8.68 -4.81 -0.91
N GLY A 15 8.48 -3.96 -1.91
CA GLY A 15 7.30 -3.94 -2.77
C GLY A 15 7.05 -2.52 -3.30
N CYS A 16 5.98 -2.33 -4.07
CA CYS A 16 5.53 -1.02 -4.50
C CYS A 16 4.01 -0.89 -4.39
N ILE A 17 3.52 0.34 -4.19
CA ILE A 17 2.10 0.66 -4.28
C ILE A 17 1.84 1.00 -5.75
N LEU A 18 0.99 0.22 -6.40
CA LEU A 18 0.71 0.35 -7.84
C LEU A 18 -0.30 1.46 -8.09
N ASN A 19 -1.38 1.50 -7.30
CA ASN A 19 -2.43 2.50 -7.39
C ASN A 19 -3.08 2.73 -6.02
N VAL A 20 -3.78 3.87 -5.92
CA VAL A 20 -4.75 4.15 -4.85
C VAL A 20 -5.97 4.78 -5.51
N ASN A 21 -7.06 4.03 -5.58
CA ASN A 21 -8.30 4.50 -6.18
C ASN A 21 -9.22 5.01 -5.07
N ILE A 22 -9.61 6.30 -5.15
CA ILE A 22 -10.41 6.99 -4.13
C ILE A 22 -11.69 7.51 -4.76
N ASN A 23 -12.83 7.16 -4.17
CA ASN A 23 -14.14 7.54 -4.69
C ASN A 23 -15.13 7.87 -3.57
N ALA A 24 -15.82 9.00 -3.74
CA ALA A 24 -16.89 9.41 -2.84
C ALA A 24 -18.20 8.65 -3.11
N ASP A 25 -19.12 8.67 -2.15
CA ASP A 25 -20.43 8.01 -2.27
C ASP A 25 -21.49 8.79 -3.04
N GLY A 26 -21.24 10.07 -3.38
CA GLY A 26 -22.25 10.97 -3.92
C GLY A 26 -23.25 11.47 -2.86
N ASN A 27 -24.52 11.67 -3.25
CA ASN A 27 -25.56 12.14 -2.34
C ASN A 27 -25.92 11.09 -1.28
N LYS A 28 -25.91 11.46 0.00
CA LYS A 28 -26.15 10.54 1.13
C LYS A 28 -27.28 11.00 2.03
N LYS A 29 -27.99 10.03 2.62
CA LYS A 29 -28.94 10.28 3.72
C LYS A 29 -28.21 10.52 5.04
N SER A 30 -27.45 9.53 5.51
CA SER A 30 -26.62 9.62 6.72
C SER A 30 -25.15 9.74 6.34
N ILE A 31 -24.42 10.60 7.05
CA ILE A 31 -22.97 10.82 6.86
C ILE A 31 -22.14 9.56 7.14
N SER A 32 -22.59 8.70 8.07
CA SER A 32 -21.89 7.48 8.50
C SER A 32 -22.38 6.21 7.82
N GLY A 33 -23.50 6.28 7.09
CA GLY A 33 -24.00 5.13 6.32
C GLY A 33 -23.06 4.79 5.16
N PRO A 34 -23.03 3.53 4.68
CA PRO A 34 -22.29 3.16 3.47
C PRO A 34 -22.90 3.82 2.23
N GLY A 35 -22.19 3.77 1.11
CA GLY A 35 -22.66 4.21 -0.19
C GLY A 35 -21.94 3.52 -1.34
N ALA A 36 -22.10 4.06 -2.55
CA ALA A 36 -21.65 3.42 -3.78
C ALA A 36 -20.15 3.60 -4.07
N GLY A 37 -19.45 4.49 -3.37
CA GLY A 37 -18.09 4.89 -3.74
C GLY A 37 -17.11 3.72 -3.76
N ASN A 38 -17.27 2.75 -2.85
CA ASN A 38 -16.38 1.60 -2.79
C ASN A 38 -16.55 0.61 -3.97
N TYR A 39 -17.68 0.62 -4.67
CA TYR A 39 -17.79 -0.13 -5.93
C TYR A 39 -16.81 0.41 -6.97
N PHE A 40 -16.71 1.74 -7.07
CA PHE A 40 -15.81 2.37 -8.03
C PHE A 40 -14.35 2.15 -7.69
N SER A 41 -13.98 2.27 -6.41
CA SER A 41 -12.58 2.07 -6.00
C SER A 41 -12.14 0.61 -6.18
N VAL A 42 -12.98 -0.37 -5.82
CA VAL A 42 -12.67 -1.79 -6.00
C VAL A 42 -12.66 -2.17 -7.48
N GLY A 43 -13.70 -1.82 -8.23
CA GLY A 43 -13.80 -2.15 -9.65
C GLY A 43 -12.66 -1.55 -10.47
N LYS A 44 -12.28 -0.29 -10.19
CA LYS A 44 -11.12 0.33 -10.85
C LYS A 44 -9.82 -0.39 -10.50
N THR A 45 -9.62 -0.80 -9.25
CA THR A 45 -8.43 -1.56 -8.87
C THR A 45 -8.37 -2.93 -9.55
N PHE A 46 -9.49 -3.65 -9.66
CA PHE A 46 -9.55 -4.92 -10.41
C PHE A 46 -9.18 -4.70 -11.89
N GLN A 47 -9.80 -3.70 -12.54
CA GLN A 47 -9.49 -3.35 -13.93
C GLN A 47 -8.02 -2.96 -14.12
N ASP A 48 -7.46 -2.13 -13.25
CA ASP A 48 -6.07 -1.69 -13.34
C ASP A 48 -5.11 -2.89 -13.26
N ILE A 49 -5.41 -3.90 -12.41
CA ILE A 49 -4.57 -5.11 -12.31
C ILE A 49 -4.69 -5.99 -13.55
N GLU A 50 -5.90 -6.25 -14.03
CA GLU A 50 -6.10 -7.05 -15.25
C GLU A 50 -5.44 -6.39 -16.47
N GLU A 51 -5.63 -5.07 -16.65
CA GLU A 51 -5.08 -4.35 -17.80
C GLU A 51 -3.54 -4.38 -17.83
N VAL A 52 -2.90 -4.21 -16.67
CA VAL A 52 -1.43 -4.07 -16.59
C VAL A 52 -0.73 -5.43 -16.50
N PHE A 53 -1.33 -6.41 -15.82
CA PHE A 53 -0.68 -7.68 -15.50
C PHE A 53 -1.38 -8.91 -16.09
N GLY A 54 -2.55 -8.73 -16.70
CA GLY A 54 -3.35 -9.79 -17.30
C GLY A 54 -4.27 -10.51 -16.31
N GLU A 55 -5.30 -11.16 -16.85
CA GLU A 55 -6.32 -11.89 -16.08
C GLU A 55 -5.71 -12.94 -15.13
N LYS A 56 -4.62 -13.59 -15.54
CA LYS A 56 -3.99 -14.65 -14.74
C LYS A 56 -3.48 -14.11 -13.42
N VAL A 57 -2.83 -12.94 -13.43
CA VAL A 57 -2.29 -12.33 -12.20
C VAL A 57 -3.43 -11.91 -11.27
N LEU A 58 -4.50 -11.35 -11.82
CA LEU A 58 -5.69 -11.01 -11.04
C LEU A 58 -6.34 -12.26 -10.41
N LYS A 59 -6.54 -13.32 -11.20
CA LYS A 59 -7.26 -14.52 -10.79
C LYS A 59 -6.46 -15.42 -9.85
N GLU A 60 -5.17 -15.58 -10.09
CA GLU A 60 -4.36 -16.60 -9.42
C GLU A 60 -3.32 -16.04 -8.44
N ASN A 61 -2.81 -14.83 -8.70
CA ASN A 61 -1.69 -14.25 -7.96
C ASN A 61 -2.09 -13.02 -7.11
N SER A 62 -3.39 -12.79 -6.94
CA SER A 62 -3.91 -11.71 -6.10
C SER A 62 -4.61 -12.21 -4.84
N ALA A 63 -4.58 -11.39 -3.78
CA ALA A 63 -5.34 -11.58 -2.56
C ALA A 63 -5.92 -10.25 -2.06
N PHE A 64 -6.85 -10.31 -1.11
CA PHE A 64 -7.60 -9.13 -0.66
C PHE A 64 -7.62 -9.01 0.86
N ILE A 65 -7.23 -7.84 1.39
CA ILE A 65 -7.40 -7.48 2.79
C ILE A 65 -8.59 -6.51 2.88
N ALA A 66 -9.71 -7.05 3.34
CA ALA A 66 -10.94 -6.31 3.54
C ALA A 66 -10.79 -5.22 4.62
N HIS A 67 -11.62 -4.19 4.51
CA HIS A 67 -11.80 -3.17 5.52
C HIS A 67 -12.33 -3.80 6.82
N GLY A 68 -13.34 -4.66 6.73
CA GLY A 68 -13.71 -5.62 7.77
C GLY A 68 -13.86 -5.05 9.18
N THR A 69 -14.75 -4.07 9.39
CA THR A 69 -14.91 -3.35 10.67
C THR A 69 -15.71 -4.07 11.75
N GLY A 70 -16.12 -5.31 11.51
CA GLY A 70 -16.94 -6.08 12.46
C GLY A 70 -18.38 -5.60 12.59
N THR A 71 -18.85 -4.69 11.73
CA THR A 71 -20.25 -4.21 11.75
C THR A 71 -21.15 -5.03 10.82
N PRO A 72 -22.44 -5.26 11.17
CA PRO A 72 -23.37 -5.99 10.30
C PRO A 72 -23.52 -5.37 8.91
N LEU A 73 -23.59 -4.05 8.84
CA LEU A 73 -23.74 -3.36 7.55
C LEU A 73 -22.48 -3.44 6.70
N ASN A 74 -21.28 -3.42 7.30
CA ASN A 74 -20.04 -3.58 6.56
C ASN A 74 -19.91 -4.97 5.95
N ARG A 75 -20.16 -6.05 6.73
CA ARG A 75 -19.95 -7.41 6.22
C ARG A 75 -20.84 -7.73 5.02
N ILE A 76 -22.09 -7.25 5.00
CA ILE A 76 -23.00 -7.40 3.87
C ILE A 76 -22.49 -6.59 2.67
N THR A 77 -22.25 -5.29 2.85
CA THR A 77 -21.94 -4.38 1.73
C THR A 77 -20.57 -4.63 1.11
N GLU A 78 -19.54 -4.85 1.93
CA GLU A 78 -18.18 -5.10 1.44
C GLU A 78 -18.05 -6.46 0.76
N SER A 79 -18.65 -7.51 1.33
CA SER A 79 -18.64 -8.83 0.70
C SER A 79 -19.42 -8.84 -0.60
N HIS A 80 -20.56 -8.15 -0.68
CA HIS A 80 -21.30 -8.00 -1.93
C HIS A 80 -20.45 -7.35 -3.03
N ILE A 81 -19.76 -6.24 -2.72
CA ILE A 81 -18.87 -5.56 -3.67
C ILE A 81 -17.80 -6.53 -4.17
N LEU A 82 -17.10 -7.18 -3.25
CA LEU A 82 -15.96 -8.03 -3.59
C LEU A 82 -16.40 -9.29 -4.34
N SER A 83 -17.50 -9.94 -3.92
CA SER A 83 -18.07 -11.11 -4.58
C SER A 83 -18.55 -10.78 -5.99
N THR A 84 -19.20 -9.61 -6.17
CA THR A 84 -19.63 -9.12 -7.49
C THR A 84 -18.44 -8.97 -8.44
N PHE A 85 -17.38 -8.25 -8.03
CA PHE A 85 -16.22 -8.06 -8.90
C PHE A 85 -15.40 -9.33 -9.09
N ALA A 86 -15.26 -10.18 -8.07
CA ALA A 86 -14.62 -11.48 -8.23
C ALA A 86 -15.33 -12.32 -9.30
N LYS A 87 -16.66 -12.32 -9.31
CA LYS A 87 -17.47 -12.99 -10.32
C LYS A 87 -17.33 -12.38 -11.73
N GLU A 88 -17.49 -11.07 -11.86
CA GLU A 88 -17.41 -10.38 -13.17
C GLU A 88 -16.03 -10.54 -13.82
N PHE A 89 -14.96 -10.56 -13.01
CA PHE A 89 -13.59 -10.78 -13.47
C PHE A 89 -13.19 -12.27 -13.52
N GLY A 90 -14.12 -13.20 -13.29
CA GLY A 90 -13.88 -14.63 -13.37
C GLY A 90 -12.84 -15.17 -12.37
N VAL A 91 -12.69 -14.52 -11.22
CA VAL A 91 -11.88 -15.03 -10.10
C VAL A 91 -12.67 -16.11 -9.38
N GLU A 92 -12.16 -17.34 -9.31
CA GLU A 92 -12.92 -18.45 -8.72
C GLU A 92 -12.93 -18.45 -7.19
N SER A 93 -11.83 -18.01 -6.56
CA SER A 93 -11.63 -18.14 -5.12
C SER A 93 -10.60 -17.11 -4.63
N MET A 94 -11.01 -15.84 -4.55
CA MET A 94 -10.14 -14.75 -4.07
C MET A 94 -9.86 -14.95 -2.57
N PRO A 95 -8.60 -15.06 -2.13
CA PRO A 95 -8.28 -15.10 -0.70
C PRO A 95 -8.64 -13.76 -0.03
N VAL A 96 -9.43 -13.82 1.06
CA VAL A 96 -9.88 -12.64 1.80
C VAL A 96 -9.56 -12.76 3.29
N THR A 97 -9.00 -11.69 3.86
CA THR A 97 -8.83 -11.55 5.32
C THR A 97 -9.19 -10.15 5.84
N SER A 98 -9.16 -9.96 7.16
CA SER A 98 -9.20 -8.65 7.84
C SER A 98 -8.30 -8.63 9.07
N LEU A 99 -7.36 -7.68 9.10
CA LEU A 99 -6.45 -7.48 10.24
C LEU A 99 -7.13 -6.87 11.46
N LYS A 100 -8.31 -6.24 11.29
CA LYS A 100 -9.04 -5.62 12.41
C LYS A 100 -9.55 -6.66 13.41
N SER A 101 -9.62 -7.93 13.01
CA SER A 101 -9.87 -9.04 13.93
C SER A 101 -8.77 -9.18 15.01
N LYS A 102 -7.52 -8.77 14.70
CA LYS A 102 -6.37 -8.85 15.62
C LYS A 102 -6.00 -7.51 16.25
N LEU A 103 -6.05 -6.43 15.46
CA LEU A 103 -5.54 -5.11 15.86
C LEU A 103 -6.65 -4.12 16.27
N GLY A 104 -7.93 -4.48 16.06
CA GLY A 104 -9.03 -3.54 16.16
C GLY A 104 -9.04 -2.51 15.03
N HIS A 105 -9.77 -1.41 15.20
CA HIS A 105 -9.82 -0.32 14.23
C HIS A 105 -8.99 0.88 14.70
N THR A 106 -7.78 1.03 14.17
CA THR A 106 -6.84 2.11 14.52
C THR A 106 -7.15 3.45 13.83
N MET A 107 -8.42 3.66 13.45
CA MET A 107 -8.91 4.87 12.79
C MET A 107 -8.03 5.29 11.58
N GLY A 108 -7.39 6.46 11.65
CA GLY A 108 -6.59 7.03 10.55
C GLY A 108 -5.41 6.16 10.14
N THR A 109 -4.88 5.30 11.02
CA THR A 109 -3.75 4.42 10.70
C THR A 109 -4.17 3.05 10.17
N ALA A 110 -5.47 2.75 10.06
CA ALA A 110 -5.95 1.41 9.70
C ALA A 110 -5.49 0.95 8.31
N GLY A 111 -5.32 1.88 7.36
CA GLY A 111 -4.75 1.58 6.05
C GLY A 111 -3.28 1.17 6.11
N MET A 112 -2.51 1.71 7.06
CA MET A 112 -1.10 1.35 7.27
C MET A 112 -0.97 -0.04 7.89
N ASP A 113 -1.87 -0.42 8.80
CA ASP A 113 -1.92 -1.79 9.32
C ASP A 113 -2.13 -2.79 8.18
N GLN A 114 -3.07 -2.49 7.27
CA GLN A 114 -3.35 -3.30 6.09
C GLN A 114 -2.15 -3.35 5.13
N LEU A 115 -1.47 -2.22 4.88
CA LEU A 115 -0.28 -2.18 4.04
C LEU A 115 0.85 -3.05 4.61
N TRP A 116 1.14 -2.95 5.91
CA TRP A 116 2.17 -3.78 6.53
C TRP A 116 1.79 -5.27 6.53
N GLY A 117 0.51 -5.59 6.77
CA GLY A 117 0.01 -6.96 6.65
C GLY A 117 0.09 -7.50 5.23
N ALA A 118 -0.19 -6.68 4.21
CA ALA A 118 -0.05 -7.06 2.80
C ALA A 118 1.41 -7.38 2.43
N LEU A 119 2.35 -6.50 2.81
CA LEU A 119 3.78 -6.73 2.59
C LEU A 119 4.26 -8.01 3.30
N GLY A 120 3.87 -8.20 4.56
CA GLY A 120 4.20 -9.42 5.31
C GLY A 120 3.60 -10.68 4.69
N ALA A 121 2.35 -10.60 4.20
CA ALA A 121 1.68 -11.72 3.56
C ALA A 121 2.34 -12.13 2.25
N MET A 122 2.77 -11.17 1.42
CA MET A 122 3.52 -11.47 0.19
C MET A 122 4.96 -11.91 0.48
N GLU A 123 5.61 -11.40 1.53
CA GLU A 123 6.96 -11.81 1.89
C GLU A 123 7.01 -13.25 2.43
N THR A 124 6.01 -13.63 3.24
CA THR A 124 5.95 -14.95 3.90
C THR A 124 5.06 -15.95 3.16
N GLN A 125 4.34 -15.50 2.14
CA GLN A 125 3.28 -16.27 1.45
C GLN A 125 2.25 -16.87 2.42
N ASN A 126 2.02 -16.18 3.53
CA ASN A 126 1.13 -16.59 4.61
C ASN A 126 0.23 -15.43 5.03
N CYS A 127 -1.06 -15.71 5.14
CA CYS A 127 -2.04 -14.70 5.47
C CYS A 127 -2.54 -14.89 6.90
N SER A 128 -2.57 -13.79 7.65
CA SER A 128 -3.26 -13.74 8.94
C SER A 128 -4.75 -13.99 8.74
N GLY A 129 -5.38 -14.89 9.49
CA GLY A 129 -6.81 -15.16 9.44
C GLY A 129 -7.67 -14.19 10.24
N ILE A 130 -8.99 -14.32 10.06
CA ILE A 130 -10.06 -13.64 10.80
C ILE A 130 -10.37 -14.45 12.06
N CYS A 131 -9.51 -14.35 13.07
CA CYS A 131 -9.47 -15.32 14.19
C CYS A 131 -10.53 -15.11 15.30
N THR A 132 -11.45 -14.14 15.14
CA THR A 132 -12.43 -13.77 16.19
C THR A 132 -13.83 -14.31 15.95
N ILE A 133 -14.06 -15.04 14.85
CA ILE A 133 -15.36 -15.62 14.50
C ILE A 133 -15.23 -17.13 14.26
N PRO A 134 -16.20 -17.95 14.71
CA PRO A 134 -16.17 -19.40 14.48
C PRO A 134 -16.62 -19.78 13.07
N LYS A 135 -17.41 -18.92 12.43
CA LYS A 135 -17.89 -19.07 11.05
C LYS A 135 -18.20 -17.71 10.45
N ILE A 136 -18.25 -17.65 9.11
CA ILE A 136 -18.81 -16.51 8.38
C ILE A 136 -20.32 -16.42 8.68
N ALA A 137 -20.83 -15.18 8.79
CA ALA A 137 -22.26 -14.95 9.03
C ALA A 137 -23.08 -15.24 7.77
N ASP A 138 -24.33 -15.69 7.95
CA ASP A 138 -25.16 -16.21 6.87
C ASP A 138 -25.60 -15.14 5.85
N ASP A 139 -25.44 -13.85 6.18
CA ASP A 139 -25.74 -12.69 5.31
C ASP A 139 -24.51 -12.11 4.58
N VAL A 140 -23.36 -12.79 4.68
CA VAL A 140 -22.14 -12.45 3.93
C VAL A 140 -22.17 -13.12 2.57
N PHE A 141 -21.87 -12.36 1.52
CA PHE A 141 -21.73 -12.90 0.17
C PHE A 141 -20.38 -13.63 0.07
N THR A 142 -20.40 -14.93 -0.23
CA THR A 142 -19.21 -15.79 -0.28
C THR A 142 -18.91 -16.33 -1.67
N GLU A 143 -19.78 -16.11 -2.66
CA GLU A 143 -19.53 -16.52 -4.05
C GLU A 143 -18.20 -15.93 -4.53
N ASN A 144 -17.33 -16.78 -5.09
CA ASN A 144 -16.01 -16.42 -5.64
C ASN A 144 -14.95 -15.97 -4.60
N LEU A 145 -15.23 -16.10 -3.30
CA LEU A 145 -14.35 -15.65 -2.20
C LEU A 145 -13.98 -16.80 -1.26
N ASP A 146 -12.73 -16.80 -0.80
CA ASP A 146 -12.24 -17.69 0.26
C ASP A 146 -11.81 -16.86 1.48
N PHE A 147 -12.68 -16.80 2.50
CA PHE A 147 -12.40 -16.09 3.73
C PHE A 147 -11.54 -16.93 4.67
N TYR A 148 -10.32 -16.46 4.95
CA TYR A 148 -9.38 -17.17 5.80
C TYR A 148 -9.74 -16.95 7.27
N LEU A 149 -10.33 -17.96 7.92
CA LEU A 149 -10.70 -17.90 9.34
C LEU A 149 -9.55 -18.25 10.31
N LYS A 150 -8.45 -18.77 9.77
CA LYS A 150 -7.23 -19.12 10.50
C LYS A 150 -6.01 -18.62 9.75
N ASP A 151 -4.90 -18.47 10.46
CA ASP A 151 -3.61 -18.20 9.83
C ASP A 151 -3.26 -19.38 8.90
N GLN A 152 -2.99 -19.09 7.63
CA GLN A 152 -2.67 -20.13 6.65
C GLN A 152 -1.87 -19.59 5.47
N ALA A 153 -1.03 -20.46 4.91
CA ALA A 153 -0.31 -20.20 3.68
C ALA A 153 -1.29 -20.05 2.50
N PHE A 154 -0.92 -19.23 1.53
CA PHE A 154 -1.63 -19.20 0.26
C PHE A 154 -1.43 -20.51 -0.51
N ASP A 155 -2.44 -20.90 -1.27
CA ASP A 155 -2.41 -22.06 -2.17
C ASP A 155 -1.38 -21.91 -3.32
N LYS A 156 -1.21 -20.66 -3.76
CA LYS A 156 -0.32 -20.23 -4.84
C LYS A 156 0.43 -18.98 -4.41
N GLN A 157 1.56 -18.73 -5.06
CA GLN A 157 2.30 -17.48 -4.93
C GLN A 157 1.38 -16.27 -5.18
N LYS A 158 1.28 -15.36 -4.23
CA LYS A 158 0.61 -14.06 -4.38
C LYS A 158 1.64 -12.97 -4.55
N ASP A 159 1.49 -12.23 -5.64
CA ASP A 159 2.35 -11.11 -6.01
C ASP A 159 1.65 -9.76 -5.88
N ILE A 160 0.33 -9.76 -5.75
CA ILE A 160 -0.47 -8.56 -5.53
C ILE A 160 -1.39 -8.78 -4.34
N VAL A 161 -1.41 -7.82 -3.42
CA VAL A 161 -2.42 -7.76 -2.37
C VAL A 161 -3.16 -6.43 -2.49
N MET A 162 -4.47 -6.52 -2.65
CA MET A 162 -5.38 -5.39 -2.63
C MET A 162 -5.80 -5.11 -1.19
N ILE A 163 -5.71 -3.86 -0.75
CA ILE A 163 -6.15 -3.41 0.57
C ILE A 163 -7.34 -2.47 0.40
N ASN A 164 -8.41 -2.70 1.15
CA ASN A 164 -9.64 -1.92 1.07
C ASN A 164 -9.90 -1.16 2.36
N SER A 165 -10.24 0.12 2.25
CA SER A 165 -10.58 0.94 3.40
C SER A 165 -11.76 1.87 3.10
N LYS A 166 -12.59 2.07 4.12
CA LYS A 166 -13.75 2.96 4.09
C LYS A 166 -13.76 3.83 5.34
N GLY A 167 -14.43 4.96 5.26
CA GLY A 167 -14.61 5.89 6.37
C GLY A 167 -15.91 6.66 6.26
N PHE A 168 -16.30 7.29 7.36
CA PHE A 168 -17.46 8.19 7.37
C PHE A 168 -17.27 9.36 6.40
N GLY A 169 -18.37 9.99 6.01
CA GLY A 169 -18.36 11.06 5.00
C GLY A 169 -18.32 10.55 3.56
N GLY A 170 -18.49 9.23 3.37
CA GLY A 170 -18.39 8.61 2.05
C GLY A 170 -16.96 8.58 1.53
N ASN A 171 -15.99 8.29 2.39
CA ASN A 171 -14.60 8.12 2.01
C ASN A 171 -14.33 6.65 1.72
N ASN A 172 -13.95 6.31 0.49
CA ASN A 172 -13.62 4.94 0.11
C ASN A 172 -12.30 4.93 -0.66
N ALA A 173 -11.42 3.99 -0.32
CA ALA A 173 -10.14 3.82 -0.97
C ALA A 173 -9.80 2.34 -1.12
N THR A 174 -9.34 1.96 -2.32
CA THR A 174 -8.77 0.63 -2.57
C THR A 174 -7.42 0.81 -3.21
N ALA A 175 -6.38 0.20 -2.64
CA ALA A 175 -5.03 0.24 -3.17
C ALA A 175 -4.56 -1.17 -3.51
N SER A 176 -3.70 -1.30 -4.51
CA SER A 176 -3.00 -2.55 -4.81
C SER A 176 -1.51 -2.40 -4.53
N VAL A 177 -0.94 -3.43 -3.90
CA VAL A 177 0.47 -3.48 -3.49
C VAL A 177 1.11 -4.69 -4.16
N ALA A 178 2.23 -4.47 -4.85
CA ALA A 178 3.01 -5.52 -5.48
C ALA A 178 4.11 -6.06 -4.54
N SER A 179 4.40 -7.35 -4.66
CA SER A 179 5.49 -8.02 -3.97
C SER A 179 6.85 -7.44 -4.35
N ALA A 180 7.87 -7.69 -3.53
CA ALA A 180 9.25 -7.32 -3.86
C ALA A 180 9.69 -7.93 -5.20
N ASN A 181 9.34 -9.19 -5.46
CA ASN A 181 9.69 -9.89 -6.71
C ASN A 181 9.04 -9.25 -7.94
N LEU A 182 7.72 -9.01 -7.88
CA LEU A 182 7.02 -8.35 -8.98
C LEU A 182 7.56 -6.93 -9.20
N THR A 183 7.84 -6.19 -8.12
CA THR A 183 8.43 -4.85 -8.18
C THR A 183 9.82 -4.88 -8.86
N MET A 184 10.67 -5.83 -8.51
CA MET A 184 11.98 -5.99 -9.14
C MET A 184 11.86 -6.33 -10.63
N SER A 185 10.89 -7.18 -11.02
CA SER A 185 10.65 -7.46 -12.44
C SER A 185 10.23 -6.22 -13.24
N LEU A 186 9.53 -5.27 -12.61
CA LEU A 186 9.17 -3.99 -13.21
C LEU A 186 10.39 -3.06 -13.34
N ILE A 187 11.26 -3.05 -12.33
CA ILE A 187 12.52 -2.30 -12.33
C ILE A 187 13.46 -2.83 -13.43
N GLU A 188 13.57 -4.15 -13.58
CA GLU A 188 14.40 -4.82 -14.60
C GLU A 188 13.96 -4.49 -16.04
N LYS A 189 12.68 -4.18 -16.25
CA LYS A 189 12.19 -3.71 -17.56
C LYS A 189 12.57 -2.26 -17.85
N ARG A 190 12.83 -1.46 -16.82
CA ARG A 190 13.06 -0.01 -16.93
C ARG A 190 14.53 0.38 -16.87
N TYR A 191 15.34 -0.33 -16.10
CA TYR A 191 16.73 0.00 -15.81
C TYR A 191 17.69 -1.03 -16.38
N SER A 192 18.91 -0.61 -16.68
CA SER A 192 19.92 -1.51 -17.21
C SER A 192 20.43 -2.47 -16.13
N LYS A 193 20.99 -3.62 -16.55
CA LYS A 193 21.67 -4.56 -15.62
C LYS A 193 22.75 -3.85 -14.79
N THR A 194 23.47 -2.90 -15.39
CA THR A 194 24.50 -2.13 -14.70
C THR A 194 23.93 -1.24 -13.59
N ASP A 195 22.76 -0.65 -13.79
CA ASP A 195 22.10 0.16 -12.75
C ASP A 195 21.66 -0.72 -11.57
N ILE A 196 21.16 -1.92 -11.87
CA ILE A 196 20.73 -2.89 -10.86
C ILE A 196 21.93 -3.38 -10.05
N THR A 197 23.03 -3.77 -10.70
CA THR A 197 24.26 -4.18 -9.98
C THR A 197 24.82 -3.07 -9.10
N LYS A 198 24.74 -1.80 -9.52
CA LYS A 198 25.14 -0.65 -8.69
C LYS A 198 24.22 -0.50 -7.47
N TRP A 199 22.92 -0.69 -7.64
CA TRP A 199 21.97 -0.67 -6.53
C TRP A 199 22.22 -1.82 -5.55
N GLU A 200 22.45 -3.04 -6.05
CA GLU A 200 22.77 -4.22 -5.22
C GLU A 200 23.99 -3.94 -4.33
N ALA A 201 25.09 -3.45 -4.91
CA ALA A 201 26.30 -3.12 -4.18
C ALA A 201 26.06 -2.05 -3.09
N LYS A 202 25.25 -1.03 -3.37
CA LYS A 202 24.88 -0.02 -2.35
C LYS A 202 23.96 -0.59 -1.27
N ARG A 203 23.06 -1.49 -1.66
CA ARG A 203 22.06 -2.10 -0.78
C ARG A 203 22.70 -3.01 0.26
N GLU A 204 23.87 -3.60 0.01
CA GLU A 204 24.60 -4.40 1.00
C GLU A 204 24.82 -3.62 2.31
N THR A 205 25.37 -2.40 2.23
CA THR A 205 25.55 -1.53 3.39
C THR A 205 24.23 -1.17 4.06
N VAL A 206 23.17 -0.91 3.27
CA VAL A 206 21.83 -0.62 3.80
C VAL A 206 21.27 -1.81 4.58
N LEU A 207 21.45 -3.03 4.08
CA LEU A 207 21.02 -4.25 4.76
C LEU A 207 21.78 -4.49 6.05
N GLU A 208 23.09 -4.20 6.07
CA GLU A 208 23.87 -4.31 7.30
C GLU A 208 23.43 -3.30 8.36
N ASN A 209 23.26 -2.02 7.98
CA ASN A 209 22.73 -1.00 8.88
C ASN A 209 21.33 -1.36 9.39
N ARG A 210 20.47 -1.94 8.55
CA ARG A 210 19.13 -2.42 8.96
C ARG A 210 19.20 -3.52 10.02
N LYS A 211 20.19 -4.42 9.97
CA LYS A 211 20.37 -5.44 11.02
C LYS A 211 20.73 -4.76 12.34
N VAL A 212 21.67 -3.82 12.31
CA VAL A 212 22.06 -3.05 13.51
C VAL A 212 20.86 -2.33 14.11
N GLU A 213 20.07 -1.60 13.31
CA GLU A 213 18.88 -0.91 13.78
C GLU A 213 17.78 -1.87 14.28
N LYS A 214 17.63 -3.04 13.66
CA LYS A 214 16.70 -4.07 14.15
C LYS A 214 17.11 -4.57 15.53
N GLU A 215 18.39 -4.82 15.77
CA GLU A 215 18.89 -5.24 17.08
C GLU A 215 18.65 -4.16 18.15
N LYS A 216 18.88 -2.87 17.81
CA LYS A 216 18.52 -1.74 18.69
C LYS A 216 17.02 -1.68 19.02
N ALA A 217 16.16 -1.98 18.04
CA ALA A 217 14.72 -2.03 18.29
C ALA A 217 14.32 -3.19 19.21
N ILE A 218 14.97 -4.36 19.06
CA ILE A 218 14.70 -5.55 19.88
C ILE A 218 15.16 -5.37 21.33
N ASN A 219 16.35 -4.78 21.53
CA ASN A 219 16.93 -4.58 22.86
C ASN A 219 16.46 -3.29 23.56
N GLY A 220 15.65 -2.46 22.88
CA GLY A 220 15.13 -1.21 23.41
C GLY A 220 16.15 -0.05 23.44
N SER A 221 17.25 -0.14 22.71
CA SER A 221 18.28 0.91 22.61
C SER A 221 18.07 1.88 21.43
N ILE A 222 16.92 1.82 20.76
CA ILE A 222 16.58 2.81 19.74
C ILE A 222 16.28 4.17 20.40
N GLU A 223 17.08 5.18 20.07
CA GLU A 223 16.89 6.53 20.58
C GLU A 223 15.91 7.29 19.68
N PRO A 224 14.80 7.85 20.21
CA PRO A 224 13.93 8.72 19.45
C PRO A 224 14.69 9.95 18.94
N ILE A 225 14.53 10.26 17.67
CA ILE A 225 15.06 11.50 17.11
C ILE A 225 14.10 12.63 17.52
N TYR A 226 14.48 13.40 18.53
CA TYR A 226 13.75 14.59 18.98
C TYR A 226 14.69 15.80 18.98
N GLU A 227 14.70 16.52 17.87
CA GLU A 227 15.62 17.61 17.60
C GLU A 227 14.92 18.97 17.75
N PHE A 228 14.35 19.22 18.93
CA PHE A 228 13.69 20.50 19.24
C PHE A 228 14.70 21.65 19.20
N ASP A 229 14.34 22.75 18.54
CA ASP A 229 15.17 23.93 18.32
C ASP A 229 16.54 23.67 17.65
N LYS A 230 16.74 22.50 17.04
CA LYS A 230 17.96 22.22 16.26
C LYS A 230 17.82 22.79 14.85
N ASP A 231 18.88 23.44 14.37
CA ASP A 231 18.99 23.92 12.98
C ASP A 231 17.83 24.85 12.55
N VAL A 232 17.25 25.59 13.50
CA VAL A 232 16.20 26.60 13.22
C VAL A 232 16.80 27.71 12.38
N LEU A 233 16.20 27.94 11.21
CA LEU A 233 16.65 28.96 10.26
C LEU A 233 15.89 30.26 10.51
N ASP A 234 16.61 31.36 10.68
CA ASP A 234 16.06 32.72 10.68
C ASP A 234 16.27 33.42 9.33
N LEU A 235 15.71 34.62 9.18
CA LEU A 235 15.89 35.44 7.97
C LEU A 235 17.37 35.69 7.63
N ALA A 236 18.23 35.78 8.65
CA ALA A 236 19.67 35.97 8.46
C ALA A 236 20.39 34.72 7.92
N ASP A 237 19.77 33.55 8.03
CA ASP A 237 20.32 32.26 7.59
C ASP A 237 19.99 31.93 6.13
N LEU A 238 19.25 32.79 5.44
CA LEU A 238 18.78 32.56 4.08
C LEU A 238 19.51 33.46 3.09
N GLU A 239 20.33 32.85 2.23
CA GLU A 239 20.80 33.48 1.01
C GLU A 239 19.78 33.23 -0.11
N VAL A 240 18.95 34.24 -0.41
CA VAL A 240 17.98 34.18 -1.50
C VAL A 240 18.53 34.85 -2.74
N LYS A 241 18.62 34.09 -3.84
CA LYS A 241 19.00 34.58 -5.18
C LYS A 241 17.93 34.21 -6.20
N LYS A 242 18.00 34.81 -7.40
CA LYS A 242 17.04 34.57 -8.49
C LYS A 242 16.86 33.08 -8.85
N ASN A 243 17.92 32.28 -8.73
CA ASN A 243 17.97 30.90 -9.19
C ASN A 243 18.17 29.87 -8.06
N HIS A 244 18.32 30.30 -6.81
CA HIS A 244 18.45 29.39 -5.68
C HIS A 244 18.16 30.06 -4.34
N ILE A 245 17.86 29.24 -3.34
CA ILE A 245 17.80 29.61 -1.93
C ILE A 245 18.77 28.69 -1.21
N LYS A 246 19.76 29.28 -0.52
CA LYS A 246 20.72 28.52 0.27
C LYS A 246 20.55 28.86 1.75
N THR A 247 20.57 27.84 2.60
CA THR A 247 20.46 27.97 4.05
C THR A 247 21.84 27.89 4.70
N SER A 248 21.99 28.43 5.92
CA SER A 248 23.22 28.28 6.72
C SER A 248 23.53 26.82 7.07
N THR A 249 22.51 25.96 7.14
CA THR A 249 22.64 24.50 7.29
C THR A 249 23.19 23.78 6.05
N GLY A 250 23.44 24.52 4.96
CA GLY A 250 24.01 24.00 3.73
C GLY A 250 22.99 23.42 2.75
N PHE A 251 21.69 23.45 3.07
CA PHE A 251 20.64 23.09 2.11
C PHE A 251 20.59 24.13 0.99
N ASN A 252 20.68 23.67 -0.26
CA ASN A 252 20.70 24.54 -1.43
C ASN A 252 19.58 24.13 -2.40
N TYR A 253 18.48 24.87 -2.35
CA TYR A 253 17.31 24.63 -3.19
C TYR A 253 17.41 25.43 -4.48
N LYS A 254 17.49 24.73 -5.61
CA LYS A 254 17.51 25.36 -6.94
C LYS A 254 16.10 25.81 -7.34
N LEU A 255 15.96 27.09 -7.66
CA LEU A 255 14.74 27.65 -8.24
C LEU A 255 14.79 27.51 -9.77
N SER A 256 14.37 26.35 -10.27
CA SER A 256 14.15 26.10 -11.70
C SER A 256 12.67 26.10 -12.04
N SER A 257 12.32 26.62 -13.22
CA SER A 257 10.94 26.54 -13.70
C SER A 257 10.62 25.14 -14.19
N ASP A 258 9.52 24.58 -13.71
CA ASP A 258 8.91 23.37 -14.26
C ASP A 258 8.16 23.64 -15.57
N LEU A 259 7.88 24.91 -15.87
CA LEU A 259 7.27 25.36 -17.12
C LEU A 259 8.35 25.63 -18.15
N LYS A 260 8.20 25.07 -19.34
CA LYS A 260 9.06 25.35 -20.49
C LYS A 260 8.22 26.02 -21.56
N GLY A 261 8.80 26.96 -22.31
CA GLY A 261 8.07 27.67 -23.38
C GLY A 261 7.42 26.72 -24.39
N LYS A 262 8.06 25.57 -24.65
CA LYS A 262 7.55 24.48 -25.50
C LYS A 262 6.28 23.79 -24.99
N ASP A 263 5.91 23.97 -23.73
CA ASP A 263 4.69 23.38 -23.18
C ASP A 263 3.45 24.20 -23.62
N PHE A 264 3.66 25.36 -24.26
CA PHE A 264 2.62 26.31 -24.68
C PHE A 264 2.74 26.74 -26.15
N THR A 265 3.56 26.06 -26.95
CA THR A 265 3.75 26.30 -28.41
C THR A 265 3.73 24.99 -29.15
#